data_AF-A0A3A4WC91-F1
#
_entry.id   AF-A0A3A4WC91-F1
#
_cell.length_a   1.000
_cell.length_b   1.000
_cell.length_c   1.000
_cell.angle_alpha   90.00
_cell.angle_beta   90.00
_cell.angle_gamma   90.00
#
_symmetry.space_group_name_H-M   'P 1'
#
loop_
_entity.id
_entity.type
_entity.pdbx_description
1 polymer ?
#
loop_
_entity_poly.entity_id
_entity_poly.type
_entity_poly.pdbx_seq_one_letter_code
_entity_poly.pdbx_strand_id
1 'polypeptide(L)'
;MSQYIMKVDLSKCVGCGTCGIACKIGNNTPKRQTGQTHNRADYITETTGYFPYTKWTALPVQCNHCENPLCVAACPVSPVADTNCVGGQRKAMYKLTAANGGFVLHDDERCYGCRRCQRACPYSALDVNSANAQFSVISGYDRLQEPFQYLQDTTEYIASCTGSEDEVRSQVSMSDLAPGYANRWEFAAGAAGAGLPPTPINDVRRKNIVDKCYLCYHRLNDSSLGSTENAGERRPYCVIACPAAARELVTTIPSGGKVLAHKKYTYLRKIVLVNPSTIGTASIPNTYYVGNFGNR
;
A
#
# COMPACT_ATOMS: atom_id res chain seq x y z
N MET A 1 3.78 -4.23 21.49
CA MET A 1 4.26 -4.69 20.16
C MET A 1 5.50 -3.91 19.78
N SER A 2 6.32 -4.39 18.86
CA SER A 2 7.49 -3.65 18.34
C SER A 2 7.17 -3.09 16.95
N GLN A 3 8.01 -2.17 16.46
CA GLN A 3 7.88 -1.61 15.11
C GLN A 3 7.92 -2.73 14.06
N TYR A 4 6.89 -2.82 13.22
CA TYR A 4 6.89 -3.73 12.08
C TYR A 4 7.81 -3.24 10.97
N ILE A 5 8.52 -4.20 10.38
CA ILE A 5 9.43 -4.03 9.24
C ILE A 5 9.03 -5.02 8.15
N MET A 6 8.93 -4.55 6.91
CA MET A 6 8.77 -5.43 5.76
C MET A 6 10.15 -5.89 5.29
N LYS A 7 10.42 -7.19 5.34
CA LYS A 7 11.59 -7.81 4.72
C LYS A 7 11.18 -8.39 3.36
N VAL A 8 11.98 -8.11 2.34
CA VAL A 8 11.80 -8.61 0.97
C VAL A 8 13.05 -9.35 0.54
N ASP A 9 12.94 -10.66 0.36
CA ASP A 9 14.02 -11.51 -0.14
C ASP A 9 14.02 -11.58 -1.68
N LEU A 10 14.98 -10.89 -2.28
CA LEU A 10 15.14 -10.80 -3.73
C LEU A 10 15.66 -12.09 -4.36
N SER A 11 16.28 -12.98 -3.57
CA SER A 11 16.69 -14.31 -4.07
C SER A 11 15.47 -15.21 -4.31
N LYS A 12 14.37 -14.97 -3.58
CA LYS A 12 13.10 -15.69 -3.70
C LYS A 12 12.12 -15.02 -4.64
N CYS A 13 12.11 -13.69 -4.73
CA CYS A 13 11.12 -12.96 -5.52
C CYS A 13 11.23 -13.24 -7.03
N VAL A 14 10.22 -13.89 -7.62
CA VAL A 14 10.13 -14.20 -9.07
C VAL A 14 9.37 -13.16 -9.90
N GLY A 15 8.92 -12.06 -9.29
CA GLY A 15 8.19 -11.02 -10.02
C GLY A 15 6.80 -11.46 -10.51
N CYS A 16 6.16 -12.46 -9.88
CA CYS A 16 4.89 -13.04 -10.32
C CYS A 16 3.65 -12.12 -10.23
N GLY A 17 3.75 -10.91 -9.67
CA GLY A 17 2.62 -9.97 -9.61
C GLY A 17 1.56 -10.25 -8.52
N THR A 18 1.57 -11.42 -7.90
CA THR A 18 0.49 -11.85 -6.97
C THR A 18 0.33 -10.93 -5.77
N CYS A 19 1.43 -10.38 -5.23
CA CYS A 19 1.34 -9.47 -4.09
C CYS A 19 0.65 -8.13 -4.43
N GLY A 20 0.74 -7.65 -5.67
CA GLY A 20 0.00 -6.48 -6.14
C GLY A 20 -1.49 -6.77 -6.30
N ILE A 21 -1.83 -7.90 -6.95
CA ILE A 21 -3.22 -8.33 -7.19
C ILE A 21 -3.94 -8.57 -5.86
N ALA A 22 -3.36 -9.37 -4.96
CA ALA A 22 -3.96 -9.64 -3.65
C ALA A 22 -4.14 -8.37 -2.82
N CYS A 23 -3.21 -7.40 -2.94
CA CYS A 23 -3.34 -6.13 -2.25
C CYS A 23 -4.49 -5.28 -2.82
N LYS A 24 -4.70 -5.28 -4.15
CA LYS A 24 -5.85 -4.61 -4.77
C LYS A 24 -7.17 -5.21 -4.31
N ILE A 25 -7.30 -6.54 -4.40
CA ILE A 25 -8.53 -7.27 -4.05
C ILE A 25 -8.82 -7.12 -2.56
N GLY A 26 -7.87 -7.49 -1.70
CA GLY A 26 -8.12 -7.53 -0.26
C GLY A 26 -8.24 -6.15 0.40
N ASN A 27 -7.83 -5.07 -0.28
CA ASN A 27 -7.96 -3.71 0.25
C ASN A 27 -8.80 -2.82 -0.68
N ASN A 28 -9.57 -3.36 -1.62
CA ASN A 28 -10.37 -2.61 -2.61
C ASN A 28 -9.72 -1.33 -3.13
N THR A 29 -8.51 -1.41 -3.69
CA THR A 29 -7.95 -0.22 -4.33
C THR A 29 -8.42 -0.15 -5.78
N PRO A 30 -8.77 1.04 -6.30
CA PRO A 30 -9.31 1.13 -7.64
C PRO A 30 -8.25 0.79 -8.70
N LYS A 31 -8.68 0.66 -9.95
CA LYS A 31 -7.75 0.62 -11.10
C LYS A 31 -6.93 1.91 -11.21
N ARG A 32 -5.85 1.86 -11.98
CA ARG A 32 -5.04 3.03 -12.33
C ARG A 32 -5.94 4.04 -13.07
N GLN A 33 -5.99 5.28 -12.58
CA GLN A 33 -6.80 6.35 -13.15
C GLN A 33 -6.21 7.71 -12.73
N THR A 34 -6.55 8.78 -13.45
CA THR A 34 -6.17 10.17 -13.09
C THR A 34 -4.68 10.36 -12.72
N GLY A 35 -3.81 9.68 -13.46
CA GLY A 35 -2.36 9.74 -13.22
C GLY A 35 -1.88 9.07 -11.92
N GLN A 36 -2.72 8.30 -11.24
CA GLN A 36 -2.39 7.54 -10.02
C GLN A 36 -2.37 6.03 -10.29
N THR A 37 -1.46 5.29 -9.64
CA THR A 37 -1.45 3.82 -9.73
C THR A 37 -2.50 3.15 -8.86
N HIS A 38 -2.85 3.74 -7.72
CA HIS A 38 -3.70 3.11 -6.70
C HIS A 38 -3.20 1.70 -6.31
N ASN A 39 -1.89 1.48 -6.43
CA ASN A 39 -1.24 0.23 -6.06
C ASN A 39 -0.54 0.43 -4.72
N ARG A 40 -0.91 -0.37 -3.73
CA ARG A 40 -0.31 -0.33 -2.39
C ARG A 40 0.91 -1.25 -2.28
N ALA A 41 0.88 -2.34 -3.04
CA ALA A 41 2.03 -3.13 -3.45
C ALA A 41 2.14 -3.01 -4.97
N ASP A 42 3.33 -2.65 -5.46
CA ASP A 42 3.59 -2.36 -6.88
C ASP A 42 4.97 -2.90 -7.27
N TYR A 43 5.44 -2.57 -8.48
CA TYR A 43 6.73 -3.03 -8.99
C TYR A 43 7.50 -1.92 -9.72
N ILE A 44 8.82 -1.95 -9.59
CA ILE A 44 9.73 -1.28 -10.54
C ILE A 44 10.27 -2.36 -11.45
N THR A 45 10.01 -2.24 -12.75
CA THR A 45 10.55 -3.14 -13.76
C THR A 45 11.75 -2.53 -14.44
N GLU A 46 12.77 -3.34 -14.69
CA GLU A 46 13.98 -2.93 -15.39
C GLU A 46 14.35 -4.03 -16.39
N THR A 47 14.67 -3.63 -17.62
CA THR A 47 15.18 -4.51 -18.66
C THR A 47 16.56 -4.00 -19.06
N THR A 48 17.58 -4.86 -18.94
CA THR A 48 18.99 -4.52 -19.22
C THR A 48 19.60 -5.54 -20.16
N GLY A 49 20.77 -5.22 -20.72
CA GLY A 49 21.45 -6.07 -21.70
C GLY A 49 21.07 -5.73 -23.14
N TYR A 50 21.32 -6.67 -24.06
CA TYR A 50 21.06 -6.54 -25.49
C TYR A 50 20.46 -7.84 -26.00
N PHE A 51 19.67 -7.81 -27.07
CA PHE A 51 19.13 -9.05 -27.65
C PHE A 51 20.26 -9.93 -28.20
N PRO A 52 20.31 -11.26 -27.90
CA PRO A 52 19.37 -12.06 -27.11
C PRO A 52 19.68 -12.16 -25.60
N TYR A 53 20.78 -11.58 -25.12
CA TYR A 53 21.23 -11.57 -23.72
C TYR A 53 20.56 -10.48 -22.86
N THR A 54 19.23 -10.50 -22.84
CA THR A 54 18.44 -9.53 -22.06
C THR A 54 18.16 -10.05 -20.66
N LYS A 55 18.25 -9.18 -19.66
CA LYS A 55 17.85 -9.46 -18.27
C LYS A 55 16.65 -8.62 -17.90
N TRP A 56 15.61 -9.27 -17.40
CA TRP A 56 14.41 -8.61 -16.87
C TRP A 56 14.36 -8.75 -15.36
N THR A 57 14.00 -7.68 -14.66
CA THR A 57 13.91 -7.67 -13.20
C THR A 57 12.70 -6.87 -12.76
N ALA A 58 11.95 -7.39 -11.79
CA ALA A 58 10.85 -6.69 -11.13
C ALA A 58 11.12 -6.58 -9.63
N LEU A 59 11.43 -5.37 -9.16
CA LEU A 59 11.54 -5.06 -7.74
C LEU A 59 10.15 -4.81 -7.16
N PRO A 60 9.65 -5.66 -6.24
CA PRO A 60 8.40 -5.39 -5.56
C PRO A 60 8.58 -4.21 -4.60
N VAL A 61 7.75 -3.19 -4.73
CA VAL A 61 7.78 -1.97 -3.91
C VAL A 61 6.45 -1.77 -3.18
N GLN A 62 6.46 -0.96 -2.12
CA GLN A 62 5.27 -0.56 -1.36
C GLN A 62 5.60 0.67 -0.50
N CYS A 63 4.62 1.18 0.25
CA CYS A 63 4.92 2.17 1.29
C CYS A 63 5.90 1.60 2.32
N ASN A 64 6.93 2.37 2.65
CA ASN A 64 8.01 1.91 3.53
C ASN A 64 7.69 2.04 5.02
N HIS A 65 6.55 2.63 5.41
CA HIS A 65 6.20 2.89 6.82
C HIS A 65 7.35 3.50 7.64
N CYS A 66 7.97 4.54 7.07
CA CYS A 66 9.23 5.12 7.53
C CYS A 66 9.23 5.49 9.02
N GLU A 67 10.43 5.51 9.60
CA GLU A 67 10.63 5.87 11.01
C GLU A 67 10.31 7.34 11.30
N ASN A 68 10.86 8.22 10.46
CA ASN A 68 10.61 9.67 10.50
C ASN A 68 9.83 10.12 9.25
N PRO A 69 8.54 9.80 9.12
CA PRO A 69 7.80 9.93 7.87
C PRO A 69 7.54 11.39 7.48
N LEU A 70 8.16 11.83 6.37
CA LEU A 70 7.95 13.17 5.81
C LEU A 70 6.49 13.45 5.43
N CYS A 71 5.75 12.41 5.05
CA CYS A 71 4.33 12.53 4.72
C CYS A 71 3.45 12.90 5.92
N VAL A 72 3.84 12.51 7.15
CA VAL A 72 3.17 12.90 8.40
C VAL A 72 3.54 14.33 8.77
N ALA A 73 4.84 14.67 8.70
CA ALA A 73 5.32 16.02 8.98
C ALA A 73 4.68 17.08 8.07
N ALA A 74 4.52 16.76 6.78
CA ALA A 74 3.94 17.65 5.78
C ALA A 74 2.40 17.81 5.87
N CYS A 75 1.71 17.00 6.70
CA CYS A 75 0.26 17.07 6.82
C CYS A 75 -0.16 18.34 7.57
N PRO A 76 -0.94 19.24 6.93
CA PRO A 76 -1.33 20.52 7.51
C PRO A 76 -2.58 20.44 8.40
N VAL A 77 -3.27 19.30 8.41
CA VAL A 77 -4.47 19.09 9.24
C VAL A 77 -4.10 19.27 10.70
N SER A 78 -4.90 20.07 11.42
CA SER A 78 -4.73 20.28 12.86
C SER A 78 -4.73 18.94 13.59
N PRO A 79 -3.81 18.71 14.53
CA PRO A 79 -3.76 17.47 15.29
C PRO A 79 -4.94 17.36 16.27
N VAL A 80 -5.33 16.13 16.61
CA VAL A 80 -6.18 15.79 17.77
C VAL A 80 -5.39 14.90 18.72
N ALA A 81 -5.73 14.92 20.01
CA ALA A 81 -5.07 14.05 20.99
C ALA A 81 -5.28 12.56 20.66
N ASP A 82 -4.19 11.80 20.68
CA ASP A 82 -4.18 10.35 20.46
C ASP A 82 -2.89 9.76 21.05
N THR A 83 -2.99 9.17 22.25
CA THR A 83 -1.85 8.62 23.00
C THR A 83 -1.16 7.45 22.30
N ASN A 84 -1.81 6.83 21.31
CA ASN A 84 -1.24 5.74 20.53
C ASN A 84 -0.31 6.22 19.41
N CYS A 85 -0.37 7.52 19.10
CA CYS A 85 0.42 8.15 18.06
C CYS A 85 1.74 8.72 18.61
N VAL A 86 2.76 8.75 17.75
CA VAL A 86 4.00 9.47 18.04
C VAL A 86 3.67 10.94 18.33
N GLY A 87 4.14 11.45 19.46
CA GLY A 87 3.83 12.82 19.91
C GLY A 87 2.45 13.00 20.53
N GLY A 88 1.75 11.91 20.87
CA GLY A 88 0.46 11.93 21.58
C GLY A 88 -0.68 12.56 20.78
N GLN A 89 -0.53 12.62 19.45
CA GLN A 89 -1.45 13.35 18.60
C GLN A 89 -1.55 12.77 17.18
N ARG A 90 -2.72 12.91 16.57
CA ARG A 90 -3.07 12.39 15.25
C ARG A 90 -3.54 13.48 14.29
N LYS A 91 -2.98 13.50 13.08
CA LYS A 91 -3.46 14.28 11.93
C LYS A 91 -4.11 13.33 10.92
N ALA A 92 -4.48 13.81 9.71
CA ALA A 92 -4.93 12.92 8.64
C ALA A 92 -3.85 11.93 8.17
N MET A 93 -2.57 12.29 8.25
CA MET A 93 -1.45 11.37 8.14
C MET A 93 -0.77 11.30 9.51
N TYR A 94 -0.54 10.10 10.03
CA TYR A 94 0.02 9.93 11.36
C TYR A 94 0.84 8.64 11.48
N LYS A 95 1.62 8.53 12.54
CA LYS A 95 2.42 7.33 12.86
C LYS A 95 2.05 6.86 14.26
N LEU A 96 1.74 5.57 14.41
CA LEU A 96 1.60 4.92 15.70
C LEU A 96 2.96 4.73 16.36
N THR A 97 3.00 4.70 17.69
CA THR A 97 4.23 4.39 18.43
C THR A 97 4.74 2.99 18.10
N ALA A 98 6.03 2.72 18.34
CA ALA A 98 6.59 1.37 18.17
C ALA A 98 5.84 0.33 19.00
N ALA A 99 5.41 0.71 20.22
CA ALA A 99 4.57 -0.10 21.11
C ALA A 99 3.27 -0.60 20.44
N ASN A 100 2.77 0.18 19.48
CA ASN A 100 1.55 -0.04 18.72
C ASN A 100 1.84 -0.44 17.26
N GLY A 101 2.98 -1.10 17.01
CA GLY A 101 3.35 -1.64 15.70
C GLY A 101 3.98 -0.62 14.74
N GLY A 102 4.02 0.67 15.12
CA GLY A 102 4.83 1.64 14.39
C GLY A 102 4.31 2.03 13.00
N PHE A 103 3.02 1.79 12.76
CA PHE A 103 2.38 1.99 11.46
C PHE A 103 2.29 3.46 11.10
N VAL A 104 2.70 3.82 9.88
CA VAL A 104 2.30 5.07 9.24
C VAL A 104 0.94 4.88 8.56
N LEU A 105 -0.08 5.58 9.05
CA LEU A 105 -1.49 5.42 8.68
C LEU A 105 -2.08 6.73 8.12
N HIS A 106 -3.29 6.59 7.57
CA HIS A 106 -4.10 7.67 7.01
C HIS A 106 -5.50 7.61 7.63
N ASP A 107 -6.04 8.76 7.99
CA ASP A 107 -7.41 8.95 8.47
C ASP A 107 -8.21 9.68 7.38
N ASP A 108 -9.14 8.95 6.78
CA ASP A 108 -9.96 9.41 5.65
C ASP A 108 -10.88 10.57 6.03
N GLU A 109 -11.42 10.58 7.24
CA GLU A 109 -12.37 11.60 7.71
C GLU A 109 -11.70 12.95 7.91
N ARG A 110 -10.44 12.93 8.34
CA ARG A 110 -9.65 14.16 8.56
C ARG A 110 -9.00 14.68 7.28
N CYS A 111 -8.94 13.87 6.22
CA CYS A 111 -8.27 14.23 4.99
C CYS A 111 -9.17 15.08 4.07
N TYR A 112 -8.63 16.21 3.61
CA TYR A 112 -9.31 17.09 2.64
C TYR A 112 -8.61 17.14 1.27
N GLY A 113 -7.70 16.19 1.00
CA GLY A 113 -7.16 16.00 -0.36
C GLY A 113 -6.10 17.01 -0.80
N CYS A 114 -5.41 17.72 0.12
CA CYS A 114 -4.38 18.71 -0.27
C CYS A 114 -3.12 18.12 -0.94
N ARG A 115 -2.92 16.80 -0.81
CA ARG A 115 -1.80 16.04 -1.40
C ARG A 115 -0.39 16.54 -1.01
N ARG A 116 -0.25 17.28 0.10
CA ARG A 116 1.06 17.69 0.64
C ARG A 116 1.91 16.49 1.06
N CYS A 117 1.27 15.49 1.67
CA CYS A 117 1.89 14.21 2.03
C CYS A 117 2.46 13.47 0.80
N GLN A 118 1.74 13.48 -0.32
CA GLN A 118 2.19 12.89 -1.59
C GLN A 118 3.40 13.65 -2.16
N ARG A 119 3.40 14.99 -2.12
CA ARG A 119 4.55 15.82 -2.54
C ARG A 119 5.79 15.63 -1.67
N ALA A 120 5.60 15.42 -0.38
CA ALA A 120 6.70 15.27 0.58
C ALA A 120 7.30 13.86 0.60
N CYS A 121 6.55 12.85 0.17
CA CYS A 121 7.02 11.47 0.19
C CYS A 121 8.04 11.24 -0.93
N PRO A 122 9.27 10.76 -0.62
CA PRO A 122 10.31 10.55 -1.63
C PRO A 122 10.02 9.39 -2.60
N TYR A 123 8.95 8.61 -2.33
CA TYR A 123 8.52 7.45 -3.10
C TYR A 123 7.18 7.65 -3.79
N SER A 124 6.71 8.89 -3.88
CA SER A 124 5.42 9.22 -4.49
C SER A 124 5.58 10.22 -5.63
N ALA A 125 4.70 10.11 -6.61
CA ALA A 125 4.56 11.04 -7.71
C ALA A 125 3.14 11.59 -7.70
N LEU A 126 2.96 12.89 -7.99
CA LEU A 126 1.62 13.46 -8.14
C LEU A 126 0.90 12.93 -9.39
N ASP A 127 1.65 12.68 -10.46
CA ASP A 127 1.15 12.03 -11.66
C ASP A 127 2.26 11.13 -12.18
N VAL A 128 2.00 9.82 -12.23
CA VAL A 128 3.04 8.86 -12.63
C VAL A 128 3.37 8.94 -14.13
N ASN A 129 2.45 9.40 -14.97
CA ASN A 129 2.69 9.55 -16.40
C ASN A 129 3.55 10.79 -16.67
N SER A 130 3.11 11.94 -16.16
CA SER A 130 3.79 13.23 -16.33
C SER A 130 5.18 13.24 -15.71
N ALA A 131 5.35 12.49 -14.62
CA ALA A 131 6.64 12.37 -13.96
C ALA A 131 7.47 11.17 -14.47
N ASN A 132 6.95 10.36 -15.39
CA ASN A 132 7.58 9.13 -15.89
C ASN A 132 7.97 8.13 -14.77
N ALA A 133 7.18 8.10 -13.70
CA ALA A 133 7.33 7.15 -12.59
C ALA A 133 6.67 5.80 -12.95
N GLN A 134 7.25 4.71 -12.46
CA GLN A 134 6.59 3.39 -12.55
C GLN A 134 5.56 3.18 -11.44
N PHE A 135 5.75 3.82 -10.27
CA PHE A 135 4.90 3.63 -9.10
C PHE A 135 4.78 4.91 -8.27
N SER A 136 3.80 4.93 -7.35
CA SER A 136 3.65 5.94 -6.30
C SER A 136 3.08 5.30 -5.04
N VAL A 137 3.73 5.47 -3.89
CA VAL A 137 3.25 4.84 -2.64
C VAL A 137 2.06 5.56 -1.99
N ILE A 138 1.84 6.82 -2.35
CA ILE A 138 0.65 7.60 -2.01
C ILE A 138 -0.07 7.94 -3.31
N SER A 139 -1.36 7.61 -3.40
CA SER A 139 -2.23 7.95 -4.53
C SER A 139 -3.26 8.99 -4.08
N GLY A 140 -3.65 9.93 -4.94
CA GLY A 140 -4.73 10.88 -4.66
C GLY A 140 -6.02 10.48 -5.34
N TYR A 141 -7.14 10.45 -4.63
CA TYR A 141 -8.45 10.38 -5.28
C TYR A 141 -8.82 11.75 -5.82
N ASP A 142 -9.35 11.76 -7.04
CA ASP A 142 -9.79 12.98 -7.69
C ASP A 142 -10.92 13.65 -6.90
N ARG A 143 -11.09 14.97 -7.05
CA ARG A 143 -12.14 15.72 -6.34
C ARG A 143 -13.48 15.69 -7.07
N LEU A 144 -13.45 15.52 -8.38
CA LEU A 144 -14.61 15.59 -9.26
C LEU A 144 -15.09 14.21 -9.68
N GLN A 145 -14.20 13.21 -9.71
CA GLN A 145 -14.53 11.84 -10.12
C GLN A 145 -14.74 10.89 -8.93
N GLU A 146 -15.83 10.10 -8.98
CA GLU A 146 -16.05 9.03 -8.01
C GLU A 146 -15.03 7.90 -8.23
N PRO A 147 -14.29 7.45 -7.18
CA PRO A 147 -13.17 6.54 -7.35
C PRO A 147 -13.46 5.18 -7.98
N PHE A 148 -14.71 4.72 -7.86
CA PHE A 148 -15.17 3.41 -8.30
C PHE A 148 -16.32 3.51 -9.30
N GLN A 149 -16.44 4.64 -10.02
CA GLN A 149 -17.52 4.85 -11.00
C GLN A 149 -17.62 3.71 -12.03
N TYR A 150 -16.48 3.19 -12.49
CA TYR A 150 -16.40 2.09 -13.46
C TYR A 150 -16.94 0.75 -12.94
N LEU A 151 -17.25 0.67 -11.65
CA LEU A 151 -17.87 -0.49 -11.04
C LEU A 151 -19.36 -0.25 -10.72
N GLN A 152 -19.81 1.00 -10.77
CA GLN A 152 -21.22 1.37 -10.66
C GLN A 152 -21.90 1.42 -12.03
N ASP A 153 -21.12 1.36 -13.11
CA ASP A 153 -21.62 1.28 -14.47
C ASP A 153 -22.16 -0.13 -14.72
N THR A 154 -23.48 -0.23 -14.83
CA THR A 154 -24.16 -1.51 -15.06
C THR A 154 -24.44 -1.79 -16.53
N THR A 155 -24.00 -0.90 -17.43
CA THR A 155 -24.29 -1.00 -18.86
C THR A 155 -23.39 -2.00 -19.57
N GLU A 156 -23.82 -2.41 -20.78
CA GLU A 156 -23.03 -3.28 -21.64
C GLU A 156 -21.74 -2.57 -22.10
N TYR A 157 -20.59 -3.25 -22.04
CA TYR A 157 -19.33 -2.69 -22.54
C TYR A 157 -19.36 -2.47 -24.07
N ILE A 158 -20.02 -3.40 -24.79
CA ILE A 158 -20.34 -3.27 -26.21
C ILE A 158 -21.83 -3.54 -26.36
N ALA A 159 -22.57 -2.52 -26.80
CA ALA A 159 -24.01 -2.60 -27.01
C ALA A 159 -24.39 -3.86 -27.81
N SER A 160 -25.30 -4.65 -27.26
CA SER A 160 -25.84 -5.90 -27.80
C SER A 160 -24.83 -7.04 -28.03
N CYS A 161 -23.58 -6.90 -27.58
CA CYS A 161 -22.53 -7.91 -27.76
C CYS A 161 -21.98 -8.48 -26.45
N THR A 162 -22.02 -7.70 -25.37
CA THR A 162 -21.56 -8.12 -24.03
C THR A 162 -22.72 -8.04 -23.06
N GLY A 163 -22.88 -9.04 -22.19
CA GLY A 163 -23.90 -8.96 -21.12
C GLY A 163 -23.63 -7.79 -20.18
N SER A 164 -24.70 -7.13 -19.75
CA SER A 164 -24.63 -6.00 -18.81
C SER A 164 -24.43 -6.49 -17.38
N GLU A 165 -23.91 -5.64 -16.48
CA GLU A 165 -23.80 -6.07 -15.07
C GLU A 165 -25.19 -6.30 -14.46
N ASP A 166 -26.20 -5.52 -14.87
CA ASP A 166 -27.60 -5.72 -14.47
C ASP A 166 -28.14 -7.07 -14.93
N GLU A 167 -27.82 -7.49 -16.15
CA GLU A 167 -28.19 -8.79 -16.69
C GLU A 167 -27.51 -9.91 -15.87
N VAL A 168 -26.19 -9.84 -15.67
CA VAL A 168 -25.46 -10.84 -14.88
C VAL A 168 -25.99 -10.93 -13.45
N ARG A 169 -26.26 -9.78 -12.80
CA ARG A 169 -26.86 -9.72 -11.46
C ARG A 169 -28.21 -10.41 -11.40
N SER A 170 -29.06 -10.21 -12.40
CA SER A 170 -30.38 -10.86 -12.44
C SER A 170 -30.29 -12.40 -12.50
N GLN A 171 -29.18 -12.93 -13.00
CA GLN A 171 -28.96 -14.36 -13.22
C GLN A 171 -28.16 -15.05 -12.11
N VAL A 172 -27.47 -14.30 -11.23
CA VAL A 172 -26.68 -14.88 -10.14
C VAL A 172 -27.34 -14.62 -8.79
N SER A 173 -27.38 -15.64 -7.93
CA SER A 173 -27.92 -15.54 -6.56
C SER A 173 -27.13 -14.61 -5.62
N MET A 174 -26.13 -13.90 -6.15
CA MET A 174 -25.28 -12.94 -5.46
C MET A 174 -25.52 -11.50 -5.95
N SER A 175 -26.68 -11.21 -6.56
CA SER A 175 -27.10 -9.86 -6.98
C SER A 175 -26.91 -8.79 -5.90
N ASP A 176 -27.16 -9.16 -4.64
CA ASP A 176 -27.10 -8.27 -3.47
C ASP A 176 -25.69 -8.11 -2.90
N LEU A 177 -24.76 -8.98 -3.32
CA LEU A 177 -23.34 -8.93 -2.99
C LEU A 177 -22.55 -8.12 -4.02
N ALA A 178 -23.20 -7.75 -5.12
CA ALA A 178 -22.61 -6.97 -6.18
C ALA A 178 -22.90 -5.49 -5.96
N PRO A 179 -21.92 -4.64 -6.20
CA PRO A 179 -20.75 -4.95 -7.00
C PRO A 179 -19.67 -5.43 -6.01
N GLY A 180 -19.00 -6.55 -6.31
CA GLY A 180 -18.37 -7.50 -5.37
C GLY A 180 -17.20 -7.01 -4.50
N TYR A 181 -17.36 -5.85 -3.86
CA TYR A 181 -16.33 -5.03 -3.23
C TYR A 181 -16.78 -4.33 -1.95
N ALA A 182 -17.99 -4.59 -1.46
CA ALA A 182 -18.10 -4.68 -0.02
C ALA A 182 -17.51 -6.04 0.35
N ASN A 183 -16.19 -6.11 0.52
CA ASN A 183 -15.69 -7.04 1.53
C ASN A 183 -16.58 -6.76 2.75
N ARG A 184 -17.34 -7.74 3.22
CA ARG A 184 -18.29 -7.59 4.35
C ARG A 184 -17.59 -7.24 5.68
N TRP A 185 -16.34 -6.82 5.60
CA TRP A 185 -15.44 -6.51 6.68
C TRP A 185 -15.59 -5.04 7.00
N GLU A 186 -16.71 -4.67 7.63
CA GLU A 186 -16.79 -3.41 8.37
C GLU A 186 -15.75 -3.43 9.48
N PHE A 187 -14.55 -2.94 9.17
CA PHE A 187 -13.47 -2.88 10.14
C PHE A 187 -13.44 -1.51 10.80
N ALA A 188 -14.09 -1.41 11.96
CA ALA A 188 -13.76 -0.38 12.92
C ALA A 188 -12.36 -0.69 13.47
N ALA A 189 -11.32 0.00 12.98
CA ALA A 189 -9.95 -0.29 13.37
C ALA A 189 -9.64 0.11 14.82
N GLY A 190 -10.11 -0.70 15.76
CA GLY A 190 -10.08 -0.45 17.20
C GLY A 190 -10.97 -1.38 18.03
N ALA A 191 -11.82 -2.20 17.41
CA ALA A 191 -12.76 -3.06 18.13
C ALA A 191 -12.29 -4.53 18.22
N ALA A 192 -11.20 -4.79 18.96
CA ALA A 192 -11.00 -6.00 19.78
C ALA A 192 -9.54 -6.09 20.27
N GLY A 193 -9.33 -5.89 21.59
CA GLY A 193 -8.14 -6.38 22.29
C GLY A 193 -6.89 -5.49 22.36
N ALA A 194 -6.82 -4.36 21.64
CA ALA A 194 -5.62 -3.50 21.63
C ALA A 194 -5.78 -2.13 22.33
N GLY A 195 -6.98 -1.75 22.80
CA GLY A 195 -7.20 -0.44 23.44
C GLY A 195 -6.98 0.76 22.49
N LEU A 196 -7.02 0.55 21.17
CA LEU A 196 -6.77 1.57 20.15
C LEU A 196 -8.12 2.20 19.73
N PRO A 197 -8.22 3.54 19.61
CA PRO A 197 -9.43 4.18 19.11
C PRO A 197 -9.67 3.76 17.65
N PRO A 198 -10.94 3.57 17.23
CA PRO A 198 -11.28 3.19 15.86
C PRO A 198 -10.71 4.23 14.90
N THR A 199 -9.68 3.87 14.13
CA THR A 199 -9.42 4.58 12.88
C THR A 199 -10.35 3.98 11.84
N PRO A 200 -11.34 4.69 11.30
CA PRO A 200 -12.15 4.15 10.23
C PRO A 200 -11.22 3.85 9.03
N ILE A 201 -11.07 2.58 8.68
CA ILE A 201 -10.49 2.19 7.40
C ILE A 201 -11.68 1.80 6.54
N ASN A 202 -12.10 2.73 5.68
CA ASN A 202 -13.22 2.46 4.80
C ASN A 202 -12.79 1.48 3.71
N ASP A 203 -13.63 0.47 3.48
CA ASP A 203 -13.45 -0.48 2.39
C ASP A 203 -13.47 0.25 1.05
N VAL A 204 -14.39 1.19 0.88
CA VAL A 204 -14.48 2.05 -0.29
C VAL A 204 -14.08 3.46 0.11
N ARG A 205 -13.04 3.99 -0.53
CA ARG A 205 -12.54 5.35 -0.25
C ARG A 205 -13.40 6.37 -0.99
N ARG A 206 -13.76 7.46 -0.30
CA ARG A 206 -14.44 8.60 -0.91
C ARG A 206 -13.49 9.43 -1.78
N LYS A 207 -14.06 10.25 -2.65
CA LYS A 207 -13.31 11.25 -3.44
C LYS A 207 -12.60 12.29 -2.56
N ASN A 208 -11.64 13.00 -3.17
CA ASN A 208 -10.90 14.11 -2.55
C ASN A 208 -10.13 13.75 -1.25
N ILE A 209 -9.55 12.55 -1.18
CA ILE A 209 -8.59 12.14 -0.14
C ILE A 209 -7.34 11.52 -0.77
N VAL A 210 -6.36 11.12 0.02
CA VAL A 210 -5.25 10.30 -0.46
C VAL A 210 -5.39 8.86 0.05
N ASP A 211 -4.75 7.91 -0.63
CA ASP A 211 -4.62 6.52 -0.21
C ASP A 211 -3.17 6.12 -0.11
N LYS A 212 -2.88 5.17 0.77
CA LYS A 212 -1.58 4.50 0.84
C LYS A 212 -1.72 3.11 1.41
N CYS A 213 -0.67 2.31 1.24
CA CYS A 213 -0.57 1.03 1.96
C CYS A 213 -0.60 1.29 3.46
N TYR A 214 -1.51 0.67 4.20
CA TYR A 214 -1.55 0.72 5.67
C TYR A 214 -1.02 -0.59 6.30
N LEU A 215 -0.17 -1.33 5.59
CA LEU A 215 0.39 -2.63 5.98
C LEU A 215 -0.65 -3.67 6.40
N CYS A 216 -1.85 -3.60 5.82
CA CYS A 216 -3.01 -4.40 6.25
C CYS A 216 -3.22 -4.35 7.78
N TYR A 217 -3.09 -3.16 8.38
CA TYR A 217 -3.36 -2.89 9.79
C TYR A 217 -4.65 -3.55 10.27
N HIS A 218 -5.69 -3.60 9.43
CA HIS A 218 -6.93 -4.29 9.75
C HIS A 218 -6.75 -5.78 10.02
N ARG A 219 -6.03 -6.51 9.14
CA ARG A 219 -5.73 -7.93 9.35
C ARG A 219 -4.81 -8.12 10.55
N LEU A 220 -3.81 -7.26 10.70
CA LEU A 220 -2.85 -7.36 11.79
C LEU A 220 -3.46 -7.08 13.16
N ASN A 221 -4.62 -6.43 13.23
CA ASN A 221 -5.35 -6.18 14.47
C ASN A 221 -6.64 -6.98 14.61
N ASP A 222 -6.96 -7.83 13.65
CA ASP A 222 -8.12 -8.69 13.71
C ASP A 222 -7.82 -9.91 14.60
N SER A 223 -8.46 -9.97 15.76
CA SER A 223 -8.34 -11.08 16.70
C SER A 223 -9.10 -12.33 16.28
N SER A 224 -9.99 -12.23 15.29
CA SER A 224 -10.71 -13.40 14.73
C SER A 224 -9.82 -14.24 13.81
N LEU A 225 -8.78 -13.64 13.23
CA LEU A 225 -7.81 -14.35 12.41
C LEU A 225 -6.85 -15.16 13.31
N GLY A 226 -6.82 -16.47 13.09
CA GLY A 226 -5.98 -17.38 13.87
C GLY A 226 -4.48 -17.14 13.62
N SER A 227 -3.76 -16.78 14.69
CA SER A 227 -2.30 -16.88 14.94
C SER A 227 -1.69 -15.63 15.59
N THR A 228 -0.50 -15.79 16.18
CA THR A 228 0.41 -14.69 16.54
C THR A 228 0.96 -13.99 15.29
N GLU A 229 1.53 -12.80 15.49
CA GLU A 229 2.19 -12.00 14.45
C GLU A 229 3.15 -12.88 13.62
N ASN A 230 2.96 -12.95 12.29
CA ASN A 230 3.78 -13.68 11.31
C ASN A 230 3.58 -15.19 11.13
N ALA A 231 2.69 -15.83 11.89
CA ALA A 231 2.16 -17.16 11.58
C ALA A 231 0.74 -17.03 10.96
N GLY A 232 0.13 -18.14 10.52
CA GLY A 232 -1.29 -18.22 10.16
C GLY A 232 -1.85 -17.12 9.23
N GLU A 233 -3.08 -16.70 9.49
CA GLU A 233 -3.86 -15.82 8.60
C GLU A 233 -3.67 -14.33 8.92
N ARG A 234 -3.14 -14.01 10.12
CA ARG A 234 -2.97 -12.64 10.65
C ARG A 234 -1.73 -11.94 10.06
N ARG A 235 -1.73 -11.77 8.73
CA ARG A 235 -0.64 -11.20 7.93
C ARG A 235 -1.17 -10.35 6.77
N PRO A 236 -0.38 -9.41 6.21
CA PRO A 236 -0.80 -8.62 5.07
C PRO A 236 -1.11 -9.46 3.83
N TYR A 237 -2.06 -9.01 3.01
CA TYR A 237 -2.40 -9.68 1.74
C TYR A 237 -1.17 -9.90 0.84
N CYS A 238 -0.28 -8.90 0.76
CA CYS A 238 0.95 -9.00 -0.04
C CYS A 238 1.97 -10.03 0.51
N VAL A 239 1.85 -10.43 1.77
CA VAL A 239 2.69 -11.46 2.42
C VAL A 239 2.05 -12.84 2.21
N ILE A 240 0.78 -13.01 2.58
CA ILE A 240 0.11 -14.32 2.51
C ILE A 240 -0.02 -14.83 1.07
N ALA A 241 -0.20 -13.93 0.10
CA ALA A 241 -0.35 -14.30 -1.29
C ALA A 241 0.98 -14.51 -2.02
N CYS A 242 2.12 -14.37 -1.34
CA CYS A 242 3.43 -14.54 -1.97
C CYS A 242 3.81 -16.03 -2.03
N PRO A 243 3.75 -16.70 -3.20
CA PRO A 243 4.01 -18.14 -3.28
C PRO A 243 5.46 -18.50 -2.94
N ALA A 244 6.39 -17.60 -3.23
CA ALA A 244 7.81 -17.79 -2.94
C ALA A 244 8.21 -17.41 -1.50
N ALA A 245 7.26 -16.95 -0.67
CA ALA A 245 7.53 -16.41 0.67
C ALA A 245 8.66 -15.35 0.66
N ALA A 246 8.70 -14.52 -0.38
CA ALA A 246 9.69 -13.46 -0.55
C ALA A 246 9.40 -12.24 0.34
N ARG A 247 8.13 -11.98 0.67
CA ARG A 247 7.72 -10.90 1.58
C ARG A 247 7.45 -11.49 2.96
N GLU A 248 8.04 -10.88 3.98
CA GLU A 248 7.92 -11.30 5.37
C GLU A 248 7.79 -10.06 6.25
N LEU A 249 6.90 -10.10 7.24
CA LEU A 249 6.90 -9.10 8.30
C LEU A 249 7.83 -9.57 9.40
N VAL A 250 8.71 -8.68 9.85
CA VAL A 250 9.68 -8.93 10.92
C VAL A 250 9.69 -7.74 11.87
N THR A 251 10.26 -7.92 13.06
CA THR A 251 10.39 -6.88 14.08
C THR A 251 11.84 -6.49 14.33
N THR A 252 12.78 -7.19 13.69
CA THR A 252 14.22 -6.92 13.73
C THR A 252 14.70 -6.50 12.35
N ILE A 253 15.63 -5.55 12.30
CA ILE A 253 16.24 -5.12 11.04
C ILE A 253 17.04 -6.30 10.48
N PRO A 254 16.77 -6.77 9.25
CA PRO A 254 17.50 -7.89 8.68
C PRO A 254 18.96 -7.49 8.41
N SER A 255 19.90 -8.35 8.83
CA SER A 255 21.34 -8.14 8.60
C SER A 255 21.64 -8.00 7.12
N GLY A 256 22.47 -7.01 6.75
CA GLY A 256 22.82 -6.71 5.37
C GLY A 256 21.67 -6.22 4.50
N GLY A 257 20.49 -5.96 5.08
CA GLY A 257 19.32 -5.45 4.35
C GLY A 257 19.57 -4.05 3.79
N LYS A 258 19.30 -3.89 2.49
CA LYS A 258 19.32 -2.60 1.81
C LYS A 258 17.95 -1.97 1.79
N VAL A 259 17.88 -0.66 1.59
CA VAL A 259 16.64 0.10 1.50
C VAL A 259 16.55 0.78 0.14
N LEU A 260 15.34 1.08 -0.31
CA LEU A 260 15.15 1.85 -1.54
C LEU A 260 15.68 3.28 -1.33
N ALA A 261 16.51 3.78 -2.24
CA ALA A 261 17.16 5.08 -2.08
C ALA A 261 16.20 6.28 -2.01
N HIS A 262 16.59 7.34 -1.28
CA HIS A 262 15.91 8.64 -1.22
C HIS A 262 16.30 9.58 -2.36
N LYS A 263 15.41 10.55 -2.63
CA LYS A 263 15.39 11.61 -3.66
C LYS A 263 14.73 11.21 -4.97
N LYS A 264 13.87 12.12 -5.45
CA LYS A 264 13.50 12.60 -6.81
C LYS A 264 13.76 11.70 -8.05
N TYR A 265 13.97 10.39 -7.89
CA TYR A 265 14.53 9.46 -8.88
C TYR A 265 13.80 8.11 -8.95
N THR A 266 12.65 7.97 -8.29
CA THR A 266 11.63 6.97 -8.68
C THR A 266 11.11 7.20 -10.12
N TYR A 267 11.52 8.31 -10.75
CA TYR A 267 11.35 8.68 -12.15
C TYR A 267 12.40 8.05 -13.11
N LEU A 268 13.47 7.44 -12.62
CA LEU A 268 14.55 6.93 -13.48
C LEU A 268 14.30 5.54 -14.07
N ARG A 269 13.20 4.88 -13.70
CA ARG A 269 12.91 3.49 -14.07
C ARG A 269 14.07 2.50 -13.75
N LYS A 270 14.89 2.81 -12.74
CA LYS A 270 16.04 2.00 -12.32
C LYS A 270 15.91 1.56 -10.88
N ILE A 271 16.36 0.33 -10.61
CA ILE A 271 16.39 -0.22 -9.26
C ILE A 271 17.65 0.26 -8.54
N VAL A 272 17.49 1.06 -7.48
CA VAL A 272 18.62 1.56 -6.67
C VAL A 272 18.38 1.25 -5.20
N LEU A 273 19.10 0.23 -4.71
CA LEU A 273 19.09 -0.21 -3.33
C LEU A 273 20.40 0.21 -2.64
N VAL A 274 20.28 0.88 -1.51
CA VAL A 274 21.41 1.48 -0.78
C VAL A 274 21.45 1.02 0.67
N ASN A 275 22.60 1.21 1.32
CA ASN A 275 22.71 0.95 2.75
C ASN A 275 21.86 1.99 3.52
N PRO A 276 21.15 1.61 4.60
CA PRO A 276 20.32 2.53 5.36
C PRO A 276 21.07 3.78 5.86
N SER A 277 22.36 3.64 6.19
CA SER A 277 23.20 4.75 6.62
C SER A 277 23.37 5.86 5.58
N THR A 278 23.18 5.59 4.29
CA THR A 278 23.33 6.59 3.22
C THR A 278 22.11 7.50 3.08
N ILE A 279 20.97 7.15 3.69
CA ILE A 279 19.71 7.88 3.56
C ILE A 279 19.64 9.11 4.48
N GLY A 280 20.56 9.21 5.44
CA GLY A 280 20.50 10.23 6.49
C GLY A 280 19.36 9.96 7.48
N THR A 281 19.06 10.94 8.32
CA THR A 281 18.08 10.79 9.42
C THR A 281 16.62 11.05 9.00
N ALA A 282 16.40 11.67 7.84
CA ALA A 282 15.07 11.99 7.34
C ALA A 282 14.45 10.78 6.63
N SER A 283 13.27 10.32 7.08
CA SER A 283 12.43 9.27 6.45
C SER A 283 13.05 7.87 6.29
N ILE A 284 13.85 7.40 7.25
CA ILE A 284 14.44 6.05 7.24
C ILE A 284 13.37 4.97 6.91
N PRO A 285 13.50 4.19 5.84
CA PRO A 285 12.53 3.18 5.43
C PRO A 285 12.47 1.98 6.38
N ASN A 286 11.26 1.49 6.69
CA ASN A 286 11.05 0.22 7.38
C ASN A 286 10.69 -0.90 6.39
N THR A 287 11.27 -0.85 5.19
CA THR A 287 11.21 -1.94 4.20
C THR A 287 12.61 -2.23 3.70
N TYR A 288 13.07 -3.44 3.98
CA TYR A 288 14.44 -3.87 3.73
C TYR A 288 14.45 -5.00 2.70
N TYR A 289 15.36 -4.88 1.74
CA TYR A 289 15.60 -5.82 0.68
C TYR A 289 16.86 -6.62 1.01
N VAL A 290 16.76 -7.95 1.01
CA VAL A 290 17.88 -8.87 1.23
C VAL A 290 18.09 -9.74 0.00
N GLY A 291 19.27 -10.33 -0.13
CA GLY A 291 19.64 -11.11 -1.32
C GLY A 291 19.80 -10.25 -2.58
N ASN A 292 19.81 -10.89 -3.75
CA ASN A 292 19.96 -10.25 -5.05
C ASN A 292 19.18 -11.04 -6.12
N PHE A 293 18.75 -10.36 -7.18
CA PHE A 293 18.14 -10.96 -8.37
C PHE A 293 19.12 -11.79 -9.22
N GLY A 294 20.42 -11.49 -9.11
CA GLY A 294 21.45 -11.89 -10.08
C GLY A 294 21.79 -13.38 -10.20
N ASN A 295 21.12 -14.28 -9.47
CA ASN A 295 21.30 -15.74 -9.61
C ASN A 295 20.27 -16.37 -10.57
N ARG A 296 19.77 -15.61 -11.54
CA ARG A 296 18.73 -16.03 -12.50
C ARG A 296 19.02 -15.53 -13.91
#